data_AF-A0A2J6PPA0-F1
#
_entry.id   AF-A0A2J6PPA0-F1
#
_cell.length_a   1.000
_cell.length_b   1.000
_cell.length_c   1.000
_cell.angle_alpha   90.00
_cell.angle_beta   90.00
_cell.angle_gamma   90.00
#
_symmetry.space_group_name_H-M   'P 1'
#
loop_
_entity.id
_entity.type
_entity.pdbx_description
1 polymer ?
#
loop_
_entity_poly.entity_id
_entity_poly.type
_entity_poly.pdbx_seq_one_letter_code
_entity_poly.pdbx_strand_id
1 'polypeptide(L)'
;MSNPTATLNPDPTAPTTMAPPQPAPLTLPHLPQELLLHILAYLDIPDLLPLSRTSHLFRHLTLDPLLHVHRLHRASAALNHYIPLRPPLSQLLSSQIYITRTTMAARKLGRKLVGIRLNKRLRQRPSVEEMVQWGVLPRESREKPKWGRRLEIREAPTRAKVLGLRRFWEKVGSEGVPG
;
A
#
# COMPACT_ATOMS: atom_id res chain seq x y z
N MET A 1 11.91 -63.44 71.73
CA MET A 1 11.09 -62.78 72.75
C MET A 1 11.14 -61.28 72.47
N SER A 2 9.98 -60.70 72.18
CA SER A 2 9.60 -59.30 72.48
C SER A 2 10.61 -58.19 72.14
N ASN A 3 10.43 -57.45 71.04
CA ASN A 3 9.49 -56.32 70.92
C ASN A 3 9.73 -55.50 69.63
N PRO A 4 8.74 -54.68 69.21
CA PRO A 4 8.63 -54.13 67.86
C PRO A 4 8.79 -52.60 67.80
N THR A 5 8.82 -52.09 66.57
CA THR A 5 8.33 -50.76 66.12
C THR A 5 8.88 -49.51 66.83
N ALA A 6 9.79 -48.81 66.15
CA ALA A 6 10.04 -47.39 66.36
C ALA A 6 9.90 -46.64 65.02
N THR A 7 8.81 -45.91 64.92
CA THR A 7 8.46 -44.88 63.94
C THR A 7 9.52 -43.79 63.93
N LEU A 8 10.09 -43.45 62.77
CA LEU A 8 10.82 -42.20 62.57
C LEU A 8 10.24 -41.50 61.33
N ASN A 9 9.50 -40.41 61.59
CA ASN A 9 8.96 -39.52 60.57
C ASN A 9 10.10 -38.92 59.72
N PRO A 10 9.90 -38.71 58.40
CA PRO A 10 10.82 -37.90 57.61
C PRO A 10 10.63 -36.41 57.93
N ASP A 11 11.75 -35.75 58.21
CA ASP A 11 11.93 -34.32 58.40
C ASP A 11 11.34 -33.49 57.24
N PRO A 12 10.58 -32.41 57.50
CA PRO A 12 10.12 -31.46 56.48
C PRO A 12 11.11 -30.29 56.35
N THR A 13 12.31 -30.54 55.82
CA THR A 13 13.27 -29.46 55.50
C THR A 13 13.92 -29.66 54.13
N ALA A 14 13.09 -29.82 53.10
CA ALA A 14 13.51 -29.55 51.73
C ALA A 14 13.35 -28.03 51.48
N PRO A 15 14.41 -27.27 51.16
CA PRO A 15 14.25 -25.90 50.73
C PRO A 15 13.48 -25.90 49.40
N THR A 16 12.25 -25.41 49.47
CA THR A 16 11.46 -24.99 48.31
C THR A 16 12.36 -24.28 47.33
N THR A 17 12.52 -24.87 46.14
CA THR A 17 13.08 -24.27 44.94
C THR A 17 12.53 -22.84 44.79
N MET A 18 13.29 -21.85 45.27
CA MET A 18 13.11 -20.46 44.89
C MET A 18 13.56 -20.36 43.44
N ALA A 19 12.61 -20.60 42.53
CA ALA A 19 12.76 -20.11 41.17
C ALA A 19 13.06 -18.60 41.26
N PRO A 20 14.12 -18.10 40.61
CA PRO A 20 14.40 -16.67 40.58
C PRO A 20 13.16 -15.93 40.05
N PRO A 21 12.86 -14.70 40.52
CA PRO A 21 11.79 -13.90 39.94
C PRO A 21 12.10 -13.72 38.45
N GLN A 22 11.37 -14.48 37.63
CA GLN A 22 11.41 -14.36 36.18
C GLN A 22 11.17 -12.87 35.87
N PRO A 23 12.06 -12.19 35.12
CA PRO A 23 11.80 -10.81 34.75
C PRO A 23 10.46 -10.78 34.03
N ALA A 24 9.50 -10.02 34.56
CA ALA A 24 8.19 -9.88 33.94
C ALA A 24 8.39 -9.58 32.44
N PRO A 25 7.70 -10.28 31.53
CA PRO A 25 7.86 -10.04 30.11
C PRO A 25 7.59 -8.55 29.86
N LEU A 26 8.52 -7.89 29.16
CA LEU A 26 8.45 -6.47 28.79
C LEU A 26 7.23 -6.25 27.90
N THR A 27 6.07 -6.14 28.52
CA THR A 27 4.79 -5.95 27.85
C THR A 27 4.53 -4.45 27.80
N LEU A 28 4.01 -3.98 26.67
CA LEU A 28 3.69 -2.58 26.38
C LEU A 28 3.08 -1.79 27.57
N PRO A 29 2.11 -2.32 28.34
CA PRO A 29 1.52 -1.58 29.47
C PRO A 29 2.42 -1.41 30.70
N HIS A 30 3.55 -2.13 30.79
CA HIS A 30 4.53 -1.98 31.88
C HIS A 30 5.63 -0.97 31.56
N LEU A 31 5.59 -0.35 30.37
CA LEU A 31 6.52 0.71 29.98
C LEU A 31 6.15 2.03 30.69
N PRO A 32 7.14 2.85 31.07
CA PRO A 32 6.89 4.23 31.52
C PRO A 32 6.04 5.02 30.52
N GLN A 33 5.13 5.85 31.03
CA GLN A 33 4.15 6.58 30.23
C GLN A 33 4.81 7.58 29.27
N GLU A 34 5.97 8.11 29.64
CA GLU A 34 6.78 9.04 28.83
C GLU A 34 7.26 8.38 27.54
N LEU A 35 7.68 7.11 27.63
CA LEU A 35 8.11 6.35 26.46
C LEU A 35 6.93 5.97 25.59
N LEU A 36 5.78 5.66 26.19
CA LEU A 36 4.54 5.43 25.45
C LEU A 36 4.08 6.68 24.71
N LEU A 37 4.08 7.84 25.38
CA LEU A 37 3.77 9.14 24.77
C LEU A 37 4.74 9.47 23.64
N HIS A 38 6.04 9.19 23.82
CA HIS A 38 7.02 9.39 22.76
C HIS A 38 6.72 8.52 21.56
N ILE A 39 6.41 7.24 21.73
CA ILE A 39 6.04 6.32 20.63
C ILE A 39 4.77 6.81 19.93
N LEU A 40 3.72 7.10 20.70
CA LEU A 40 2.42 7.55 20.18
C LEU A 40 2.52 8.88 19.41
N ALA A 41 3.52 9.71 19.72
CA ALA A 41 3.75 10.96 18.99
C ALA A 41 4.20 10.76 17.52
N TYR A 42 4.69 9.58 17.15
CA TYR A 42 5.06 9.24 15.77
C TYR A 42 3.93 8.58 14.98
N LEU A 43 2.83 8.20 15.64
CA LEU A 43 1.70 7.58 14.97
C LEU A 43 0.77 8.63 14.35
N ASP A 44 0.19 8.28 13.21
CA ASP A 44 -0.76 9.13 12.51
C ASP A 44 -2.14 9.10 13.21
N ILE A 45 -2.95 10.13 12.96
CA ILE A 45 -4.31 10.25 13.52
C ILE A 45 -5.18 9.00 13.29
N PRO A 46 -5.21 8.37 12.09
CA PRO A 46 -5.97 7.13 11.87
C PRO A 46 -5.48 5.94 12.72
N ASP A 47 -4.23 5.92 13.18
CA ASP A 47 -3.66 4.78 13.92
C ASP A 47 -3.85 4.91 15.43
N LEU A 48 -3.97 6.15 15.93
CA LEU A 48 -4.24 6.42 17.35
C LEU A 48 -5.67 6.03 17.77
N LEU A 49 -6.64 6.13 16.87
CA LEU A 49 -8.05 5.82 17.13
C LEU A 49 -8.27 4.33 17.45
N PRO A 50 -7.75 3.38 16.65
CA PRO A 50 -7.74 1.96 16.99
C PRO A 50 -6.99 1.68 18.29
N LEU A 51 -5.82 2.30 18.50
CA LEU A 51 -5.03 2.12 19.73
C LEU A 51 -5.80 2.51 20.98
N SER A 52 -6.50 3.63 20.96
CA SER A 52 -7.38 4.06 22.05
C SER A 52 -8.46 3.03 22.40
N ARG A 53 -8.85 2.15 21.48
CA ARG A 53 -9.86 1.10 21.71
C ARG A 53 -9.26 -0.19 22.27
N THR A 54 -7.93 -0.37 22.18
CA THR A 54 -7.26 -1.60 22.66
C THR A 54 -7.02 -1.62 24.16
N SER A 55 -6.81 -0.46 24.81
CA SER A 55 -6.62 -0.38 26.26
C SER A 55 -7.05 0.96 26.86
N HIS A 56 -7.43 0.95 28.14
CA HIS A 56 -7.77 2.18 28.87
C HIS A 56 -6.58 3.11 29.07
N LEU A 57 -5.37 2.54 29.20
CA LEU A 57 -4.12 3.30 29.30
C LEU A 57 -3.88 4.08 28.01
N PHE A 58 -3.96 3.42 26.85
CA PHE A 58 -3.79 4.10 25.57
C PHE A 58 -4.88 5.13 25.32
N ARG A 59 -6.13 4.85 25.71
CA ARG A 59 -7.21 5.84 25.64
C ARG A 59 -6.85 7.14 26.38
N HIS A 60 -6.29 7.03 27.58
CA HIS A 60 -5.87 8.20 28.35
C HIS A 60 -4.70 8.93 27.67
N LEU A 61 -3.65 8.21 27.26
CA LEU A 61 -2.48 8.81 26.62
C LEU A 61 -2.79 9.41 25.24
N THR A 62 -3.72 8.84 24.48
CA THR A 62 -4.13 9.40 23.18
C THR A 62 -4.91 10.71 23.30
N LEU A 63 -5.48 10.99 24.47
CA LEU A 63 -6.20 12.24 24.77
C LEU A 63 -5.31 13.27 25.48
N ASP A 64 -4.04 12.94 25.74
CA ASP A 64 -3.12 13.82 26.44
C ASP A 64 -2.79 15.07 25.58
N PRO A 65 -3.00 16.29 26.09
CA PRO A 65 -2.59 17.51 25.38
C PRO A 65 -1.10 17.56 25.04
N LEU A 66 -0.22 16.99 25.87
CA LEU A 66 1.23 17.02 25.63
C LEU A 66 1.61 16.28 24.35
N LEU A 67 0.96 15.14 24.07
CA LEU A 67 1.12 14.40 22.83
C LEU A 67 0.73 15.26 21.63
N HIS A 68 -0.40 15.97 21.71
CA HIS A 68 -0.89 16.78 20.60
C HIS A 68 -0.03 18.03 20.36
N VAL A 69 0.49 18.65 21.42
CA VAL A 69 1.45 19.77 21.31
C VAL A 69 2.73 19.31 20.63
N HIS A 70 3.29 18.17 21.02
CA HIS A 70 4.50 17.63 20.39
C HIS A 70 4.28 17.31 18.90
N ARG A 71 3.14 16.71 18.56
CA ARG A 71 2.76 16.42 17.17
C ARG A 71 2.61 17.68 16.34
N LEU A 72 1.97 18.72 16.90
CA LEU A 72 1.83 20.01 16.22
C LEU A 72 3.19 20.67 15.96
N HIS A 73 4.07 20.71 16.97
CA HIS A 73 5.42 21.27 16.82
C HIS A 73 6.22 20.54 15.74
N ARG A 74 6.19 19.20 15.76
CA ARG A 74 6.86 18.37 14.76
C ARG A 74 6.28 18.59 13.35
N ALA A 75 4.96 18.61 13.21
CA ALA A 75 4.30 18.85 11.93
C ALA A 75 4.67 20.24 11.39
N SER A 76 4.66 21.26 12.24
CA SER A 76 5.12 22.63 11.90
C SER A 76 6.57 22.64 11.42
N ALA A 77 7.49 22.01 12.17
CA ALA A 77 8.90 21.91 11.79
C ALA A 77 9.09 21.17 10.45
N ALA A 78 8.38 20.06 10.25
CA ALA A 78 8.43 19.30 9.00
C ALA A 78 7.89 20.13 7.82
N LEU A 79 6.75 20.80 7.99
CA LEU A 79 6.18 21.67 6.96
C LEU A 79 7.12 22.82 6.60
N ASN A 80 7.72 23.48 7.60
CA ASN A 80 8.70 24.55 7.37
C ASN A 80 9.91 24.07 6.56
N HIS A 81 10.30 22.79 6.71
CA HIS A 81 11.38 22.19 5.92
C HIS A 81 10.94 21.78 4.50
N TYR A 82 9.78 21.13 4.36
CA TYR A 82 9.37 20.54 3.08
C TYR A 82 8.66 21.51 2.13
N ILE A 83 7.99 22.54 2.64
CA ILE A 83 7.32 23.57 1.82
C ILE A 83 8.30 24.26 0.84
N PRO A 84 9.49 24.73 1.25
CA PRO A 84 10.43 25.37 0.32
C PRO A 84 11.07 24.38 -0.67
N LEU A 85 11.17 23.10 -0.33
CA LEU A 85 11.65 22.05 -1.25
C LEU A 85 10.62 21.69 -2.33
N ARG A 86 9.41 22.22 -2.26
CA ARG A 86 8.33 21.92 -3.19
C ARG A 86 8.67 22.48 -4.58
N PRO A 87 8.63 21.64 -5.64
CA PRO A 87 8.88 22.11 -7.00
C PRO A 87 7.80 23.11 -7.47
N PRO A 88 8.17 24.12 -8.28
CA PRO A 88 7.22 25.09 -8.81
C PRO A 88 6.21 24.44 -9.78
N LEU A 89 5.06 25.09 -9.94
CA LEU A 89 3.96 24.60 -10.78
C LEU A 89 4.39 24.38 -12.25
N SER A 90 5.25 25.25 -12.78
CA SER A 90 5.80 25.12 -14.13
C SER A 90 6.57 23.82 -14.34
N GLN A 91 7.35 23.40 -13.33
CA GLN A 91 8.08 22.14 -13.37
C GLN A 91 7.11 20.95 -13.35
N LEU A 92 6.06 20.99 -12.53
CA LEU A 92 5.04 19.95 -12.48
C LEU A 92 4.23 19.81 -13.77
N LEU A 93 3.99 20.93 -14.48
CA LEU A 93 3.37 20.94 -15.80
C LEU A 93 4.31 20.31 -16.85
N SER A 94 5.60 20.65 -16.80
CA SER A 94 6.60 20.11 -17.73
C SER A 94 6.79 18.60 -17.57
N SER A 95 6.81 18.10 -16.33
CA SER A 95 6.92 16.66 -16.02
C SER A 95 5.61 15.89 -16.21
N GLN A 96 4.55 16.54 -16.68
CA GLN A 96 3.22 15.96 -16.90
C GLN A 96 2.57 15.37 -15.62
N ILE A 97 3.00 15.84 -14.44
CA ILE A 97 2.44 15.45 -13.14
C ILE A 97 1.18 16.27 -12.84
N TYR A 98 1.26 17.59 -13.02
CA TYR A 98 0.10 18.46 -12.90
C TYR A 98 -0.57 18.62 -14.27
N ILE A 99 -1.85 18.31 -14.34
CA ILE A 99 -2.60 18.29 -15.59
C ILE A 99 -3.80 19.22 -15.50
N THR A 100 -3.80 20.27 -16.32
CA THR A 100 -4.91 21.20 -16.47
C THR A 100 -6.03 20.64 -17.36
N ARG A 101 -7.23 21.23 -17.27
CA ARG A 101 -8.33 20.92 -18.19
C ARG A 101 -7.95 21.13 -19.66
N THR A 102 -7.16 22.17 -19.94
CA THR A 102 -6.68 22.48 -21.30
C THR A 102 -5.69 21.45 -21.81
N THR A 103 -4.72 21.02 -20.99
CA THR A 103 -3.76 19.97 -21.37
C THR A 103 -4.47 18.61 -21.57
N MET A 104 -5.50 18.29 -20.78
CA MET A 104 -6.35 17.12 -21.04
C MET A 104 -7.11 17.21 -22.35
N ALA A 105 -7.75 18.34 -22.64
CA ALA A 105 -8.44 18.56 -23.90
C ALA A 105 -7.47 18.45 -25.09
N ALA A 106 -6.29 19.06 -25.00
CA ALA A 106 -5.25 18.98 -26.01
C ALA A 106 -4.74 17.54 -26.21
N ARG A 107 -4.51 16.77 -25.13
CA ARG A 107 -4.12 15.36 -25.23
C ARG A 107 -5.21 14.49 -25.86
N LYS A 108 -6.48 14.72 -25.52
CA LYS A 108 -7.63 14.02 -26.11
C LYS A 108 -7.72 14.31 -27.61
N LEU A 109 -7.58 15.57 -28.01
CA LEU A 109 -7.55 15.98 -29.42
C LEU A 109 -6.34 15.39 -30.15
N GLY A 110 -5.14 15.51 -29.58
CA GLY A 110 -3.91 14.97 -30.13
C GLY A 110 -4.01 13.46 -30.41
N ARG A 111 -4.54 12.68 -29.46
CA ARG A 111 -4.80 11.25 -29.66
C ARG A 111 -5.76 10.98 -30.82
N LYS A 112 -6.85 11.76 -30.94
CA LYS A 112 -7.78 11.63 -32.06
C LYS A 112 -7.10 11.95 -33.40
N LEU A 113 -6.34 13.04 -33.46
CA LEU A 113 -5.62 13.44 -34.67
C LEU A 113 -4.57 12.40 -35.09
N VAL A 114 -3.82 11.85 -34.13
CA VAL A 114 -2.90 10.73 -34.38
C VAL A 114 -3.67 9.51 -34.88
N GLY A 115 -4.81 9.17 -34.27
CA GLY A 115 -5.65 8.06 -34.73
C GLY A 115 -6.16 8.25 -36.16
N ILE A 116 -6.61 9.45 -36.51
CA ILE A 116 -7.04 9.80 -37.88
C ILE A 116 -5.86 9.68 -38.85
N ARG A 117 -4.70 10.24 -38.50
CA ARG A 117 -3.49 10.18 -39.32
C ARG A 117 -3.05 8.74 -39.54
N LEU A 118 -3.02 7.94 -38.48
CA LEU A 118 -2.66 6.54 -38.54
C LEU A 118 -3.64 5.75 -39.42
N ASN A 119 -4.95 5.95 -39.25
CA ASN A 119 -5.96 5.28 -40.07
C ASN A 119 -5.76 5.59 -41.57
N LYS A 120 -5.50 6.86 -41.91
CA LYS A 120 -5.19 7.25 -43.30
C LYS A 120 -3.92 6.57 -43.83
N ARG A 121 -2.84 6.52 -43.05
CA ARG A 121 -1.58 5.86 -43.44
C ARG A 121 -1.72 4.35 -43.55
N LEU A 122 -2.49 3.73 -42.66
CA LEU A 122 -2.75 2.29 -42.69
C LEU A 122 -3.58 1.89 -43.92
N ARG A 123 -4.49 2.74 -44.39
CA ARG A 123 -5.24 2.51 -45.64
C ARG A 123 -4.36 2.59 -46.88
N GLN A 124 -3.34 3.44 -46.85
CA GLN A 124 -2.35 3.58 -47.93
C GLN A 124 -1.14 2.66 -47.73
N ARG A 125 -1.22 1.70 -46.80
CA ARG A 125 -0.10 0.83 -46.48
C ARG A 125 0.21 -0.04 -47.71
N PRO A 126 1.42 0.06 -48.30
CA PRO A 126 1.82 -0.78 -49.41
C PRO A 126 1.82 -2.25 -48.99
N SER A 127 1.55 -3.13 -49.96
CA SER A 127 1.62 -4.57 -49.69
C SER A 127 3.08 -5.01 -49.48
N VAL A 128 3.25 -6.20 -48.90
CA VAL A 128 4.60 -6.75 -48.69
C VAL A 128 5.29 -7.01 -50.02
N GLU A 129 4.54 -7.40 -51.05
CA GLU A 129 5.01 -7.66 -52.40
C GLU A 129 5.53 -6.38 -53.07
N GLU A 130 4.78 -5.29 -52.97
CA GLU A 130 5.18 -3.97 -53.47
C GLU A 130 6.47 -3.50 -52.80
N MET A 131 6.59 -3.68 -51.47
CA MET A 131 7.81 -3.34 -50.74
C MET A 131 9.03 -4.19 -51.13
N VAL A 132 8.84 -5.47 -51.49
CA VAL A 132 9.92 -6.32 -52.03
C VAL A 132 10.32 -5.88 -53.43
N GLN A 133 9.36 -5.47 -54.26
CA GLN A 133 9.63 -4.98 -55.62
C GLN A 133 10.39 -3.65 -55.62
N TRP A 134 10.12 -2.78 -54.65
CA TRP A 134 10.88 -1.55 -54.43
C TRP A 134 12.24 -1.77 -53.73
N GLY A 135 12.58 -3.01 -53.36
CA GLY A 135 13.83 -3.34 -52.69
C GLY A 135 13.93 -2.87 -51.24
N VAL A 136 12.81 -2.46 -50.63
CA VAL A 136 12.74 -2.04 -49.22
C VAL A 136 12.76 -3.26 -48.29
N LEU A 137 12.20 -4.39 -48.72
CA LEU A 137 12.22 -5.66 -47.99
C LEU A 137 12.92 -6.77 -48.80
N PRO A 138 13.68 -7.66 -48.12
CA PRO A 138 14.22 -8.87 -48.75
C PRO A 138 13.13 -9.83 -49.23
N ARG A 139 13.43 -10.64 -50.25
CA ARG A 139 12.45 -11.55 -50.90
C ARG A 139 11.89 -12.60 -49.95
N GLU A 140 12.67 -13.03 -48.96
CA GLU A 140 12.25 -13.96 -47.90
C GLU A 140 11.12 -13.40 -47.01
N SER A 141 10.90 -12.07 -47.03
CA SER A 141 9.82 -11.43 -46.26
C SER A 141 8.42 -11.71 -46.78
N ARG A 142 8.29 -12.35 -47.97
CA ARG A 142 7.00 -12.86 -48.47
C ARG A 142 6.44 -13.99 -47.60
N GLU A 143 7.31 -14.66 -46.86
CA GLU A 143 6.90 -15.67 -45.89
C GLU A 143 6.29 -14.98 -44.66
N LYS A 144 5.19 -15.54 -44.15
CA LYS A 144 4.52 -14.97 -42.96
C LYS A 144 5.52 -14.91 -41.79
N PRO A 145 5.62 -13.78 -41.07
CA PRO A 145 6.55 -13.67 -39.95
C PRO A 145 6.24 -14.75 -38.90
N LYS A 146 7.28 -15.47 -38.46
CA LYS A 146 7.17 -16.49 -37.39
C LYS A 146 6.95 -15.85 -36.00
N TRP A 147 7.19 -14.56 -35.87
CA TRP A 147 7.03 -13.79 -34.63
C TRP A 147 5.65 -13.13 -34.54
N GLY A 148 5.01 -13.23 -33.37
CA GLY A 148 3.70 -12.62 -33.11
C GLY A 148 2.48 -13.55 -33.19
N ARG A 149 2.66 -14.87 -33.38
CA ARG A 149 1.57 -15.87 -33.28
C ARG A 149 1.12 -16.17 -31.84
N ARG A 150 1.12 -15.16 -30.98
CA ARG A 150 0.41 -15.20 -29.70
C ARG A 150 -0.69 -14.15 -29.72
N LEU A 151 -1.62 -14.30 -30.67
CA LEU A 151 -3.00 -13.89 -30.40
C LEU A 151 -3.54 -14.93 -29.43
N GLU A 152 -3.28 -14.74 -28.12
CA GLU A 152 -4.33 -15.10 -27.19
C GLU A 152 -5.49 -14.20 -27.58
N ILE A 153 -6.47 -14.78 -28.27
CA ILE A 153 -7.79 -14.19 -28.43
C ILE A 153 -8.31 -14.10 -27.00
N ARG A 154 -7.92 -13.04 -26.29
CA ARG A 154 -8.58 -12.63 -25.06
C ARG A 154 -9.96 -12.20 -25.51
N GLU A 155 -10.87 -13.16 -25.48
CA GLU A 155 -12.29 -12.91 -25.64
C GLU A 155 -12.62 -11.70 -24.77
N ALA A 156 -13.19 -10.67 -25.40
CA ALA A 156 -13.68 -9.52 -24.65
C ALA A 156 -14.55 -10.07 -23.51
N PRO A 157 -14.29 -9.70 -22.24
CA PRO A 157 -15.04 -10.26 -21.12
C PRO A 157 -16.53 -10.07 -21.38
N THR A 158 -17.28 -11.18 -21.40
CA THR A 158 -18.72 -11.16 -21.63
C THR A 158 -19.37 -10.14 -20.69
N ARG A 159 -20.40 -9.42 -21.15
CA ARG A 159 -21.11 -8.37 -20.38
C ARG A 159 -21.43 -8.80 -18.93
N ALA A 160 -21.71 -10.08 -18.70
CA ALA A 160 -21.92 -10.67 -17.38
C ALA A 160 -20.69 -10.57 -16.45
N LYS A 161 -19.47 -10.84 -16.94
CA LYS A 161 -18.21 -10.70 -16.17
C LYS A 161 -17.95 -9.25 -15.77
N VAL A 162 -18.19 -8.30 -16.67
CA VAL A 162 -18.01 -6.86 -16.40
C VAL A 162 -19.04 -6.35 -15.39
N LEU A 163 -20.28 -6.82 -15.48
CA LEU A 163 -21.34 -6.47 -14.52
C LEU A 163 -21.10 -7.09 -13.14
N GLY A 164 -20.59 -8.32 -13.06
CA GLY A 164 -20.20 -8.94 -11.79
C GLY A 164 -19.13 -8.14 -11.07
N LEU A 165 -18.12 -7.67 -11.81
CA LEU A 165 -17.06 -6.82 -11.27
C LEU A 165 -17.58 -5.44 -10.82
N ARG A 166 -18.50 -4.84 -11.59
CA ARG A 166 -19.14 -3.56 -11.21
C ARG A 166 -19.93 -3.68 -9.91
N ARG A 167 -20.75 -4.73 -9.76
CA ARG A 167 -21.52 -5.00 -8.55
C ARG A 167 -20.60 -5.32 -7.36
N PHE A 168 -19.51 -6.04 -7.59
CA PHE A 168 -18.50 -6.29 -6.57
C PHE A 168 -17.91 -4.98 -6.04
N TRP A 169 -17.47 -4.08 -6.92
CA TRP A 169 -16.91 -2.79 -6.49
C TRP A 169 -17.96 -1.84 -5.90
N GLU A 170 -19.21 -1.86 -6.35
CA GLU A 170 -20.31 -1.13 -5.70
C GLU A 170 -20.56 -1.66 -4.28
N LYS A 171 -20.57 -2.99 -4.09
CA LYS A 171 -20.75 -3.61 -2.77
C LYS A 171 -19.58 -3.31 -1.83
N VAL A 172 -18.34 -3.45 -2.31
CA VAL A 172 -17.12 -3.11 -1.55
C VAL A 172 -17.09 -1.62 -1.21
N GLY A 173 -17.59 -0.75 -2.09
CA GLY A 173 -17.74 0.68 -1.82
C GLY A 173 -18.84 1.01 -0.81
N SER A 174 -19.91 0.21 -0.74
CA SER A 174 -20.99 0.38 0.24
C SER A 174 -20.68 -0.18 1.63
N GLU A 175 -19.83 -1.20 1.75
CA GLU A 175 -19.38 -1.73 3.05
C GLU A 175 -18.24 -0.92 3.69
N GLY A 176 -17.79 0.16 3.02
CA GLY A 176 -16.67 1.00 3.44
C GLY A 176 -17.00 2.33 4.13
N VAL A 177 -18.23 2.54 4.62
CA VAL A 177 -18.53 3.70 5.49
C VAL A 177 -19.30 3.24 6.72
N PRO A 178 -18.62 2.93 7.84
CA PRO A 178 -19.24 3.02 9.14
C PRO A 178 -19.26 4.49 9.58
N GLY A 179 -20.48 5.05 9.66
CA GLY A 179 -20.89 6.16 10.55
C GLY A 179 -20.07 7.45 10.51
#